data_AF-A0A9X3X8M1-F1
#
_entry.id   AF-A0A9X3X8M1-F1
#
_cell.length_a   1.000
_cell.length_b   1.000
_cell.length_c   1.000
_cell.angle_alpha   90.00
_cell.angle_beta   90.00
_cell.angle_gamma   90.00
#
_symmetry.space_group_name_H-M   'P 1'
#
loop_
_entity.id
_entity.type
_entity.pdbx_description
1 polymer ?
#
loop_
_entity_poly.entity_id
_entity_poly.type
_entity_poly.pdbx_seq_one_letter_code
_entity_poly.pdbx_strand_id
1 'polypeptide(L)'
;MNTRGAPKRSFAGGAPLVFFVLACLATGCARNVTENDCKAVGEHLRVLWTAEAKYPEAASPSAEKAVAVVKSEGQRLEESFVTDCKRDLVGKPRASGEFSCLSHAKTLADVRTCATIPAH
;
A
#
# COMPACT_ATOMS: atom_id res chain seq x y z
N MET A 1 -30.11 5.85 -45.74
CA MET A 1 -29.53 5.56 -44.40
C MET A 1 -29.43 4.04 -44.26
N ASN A 2 -28.32 3.36 -44.01
CA ASN A 2 -26.89 3.66 -43.92
C ASN A 2 -26.15 2.35 -44.29
N THR A 3 -25.02 2.47 -44.96
CA THR A 3 -24.21 1.42 -45.60
C THR A 3 -23.56 0.44 -44.60
N ARG A 4 -23.49 -0.85 -44.94
CA ARG A 4 -22.50 -1.79 -44.36
C ARG A 4 -21.92 -2.67 -45.46
N GLY A 5 -20.85 -2.19 -46.08
CA GLY A 5 -19.95 -3.01 -46.88
C GLY A 5 -19.02 -3.80 -45.98
N ALA A 6 -18.90 -5.10 -46.24
CA ALA A 6 -17.89 -5.98 -45.67
C ALA A 6 -16.61 -5.99 -46.57
N PRO A 7 -15.59 -6.79 -46.26
CA PRO A 7 -14.27 -6.35 -45.83
C PRO A 7 -13.23 -6.38 -46.97
N LYS A 8 -12.17 -5.57 -46.86
CA LYS A 8 -10.94 -5.81 -47.62
C LYS A 8 -9.76 -6.01 -46.68
N ARG A 9 -9.44 -7.29 -46.48
CA ARG A 9 -8.12 -7.76 -46.03
C ARG A 9 -7.10 -7.42 -47.11
N SER A 10 -5.98 -6.82 -46.69
CA SER A 10 -4.61 -7.21 -47.03
C SER A 10 -3.73 -5.97 -46.98
N PHE A 11 -2.78 -5.94 -46.06
CA PHE A 11 -1.37 -5.93 -46.43
C PHE A 11 -0.58 -6.46 -45.23
N ALA A 12 0.19 -7.51 -45.51
CA ALA A 12 1.18 -8.08 -44.63
C ALA A 12 2.37 -7.13 -44.50
N GLY A 13 2.97 -7.06 -43.31
CA GLY A 13 4.21 -6.35 -43.04
C GLY A 13 4.52 -6.42 -41.56
N GLY A 14 5.46 -7.28 -41.17
CA GLY A 14 5.86 -7.46 -39.78
C GLY A 14 6.66 -6.28 -39.23
N ALA A 15 6.37 -5.91 -37.98
CA ALA A 15 7.32 -5.45 -36.96
C ALA A 15 6.52 -5.13 -35.66
N PRO A 16 6.87 -5.72 -34.50
CA PRO A 16 6.14 -5.56 -33.25
C PRO A 16 6.76 -4.45 -32.40
N LEU A 17 6.37 -3.19 -32.57
CA LEU A 17 6.78 -2.05 -31.73
C LEU A 17 5.62 -1.05 -31.82
N VAL A 18 4.95 -0.60 -30.78
CA VAL A 18 5.45 0.22 -29.66
C VAL A 18 4.36 0.12 -28.57
N PHE A 19 4.57 -0.63 -27.49
CA PHE A 19 5.04 -0.06 -26.22
C PHE A 19 4.46 1.35 -25.94
N PHE A 20 3.13 1.47 -25.83
CA PHE A 20 2.51 2.51 -25.00
C PHE A 20 2.73 2.16 -23.53
N VAL A 21 4.01 2.13 -23.11
CA VAL A 21 4.39 2.12 -21.72
C VAL A 21 4.04 3.48 -21.17
N LEU A 22 2.90 3.49 -20.47
CA LEU A 22 2.73 4.10 -19.17
C LEU A 22 3.88 5.04 -18.77
N ALA A 23 3.86 6.25 -19.35
CA ALA A 23 4.65 7.39 -18.91
C ALA A 23 4.06 7.96 -17.60
N CYS A 24 3.79 7.08 -16.63
CA CYS A 24 3.61 7.43 -15.22
C CYS A 24 4.95 7.23 -14.50
N LEU A 25 6.06 7.66 -15.12
CA LEU A 25 7.27 7.99 -14.38
C LEU A 25 6.94 9.25 -13.60
N ALA A 26 6.31 9.04 -12.44
CA ALA A 26 6.29 9.98 -11.36
C ALA A 26 7.73 10.44 -11.15
N THR A 27 8.03 11.65 -11.62
CA THR A 27 9.14 12.47 -11.12
C THR A 27 8.79 12.88 -9.69
N GLY A 28 8.63 11.90 -8.81
CA GLY A 28 8.80 12.10 -7.39
C GLY A 28 10.31 12.16 -7.20
N CYS A 29 10.86 13.34 -6.88
CA CYS A 29 12.23 13.43 -6.38
C CYS A 29 12.42 12.31 -5.38
N ALA A 30 13.37 11.41 -5.62
CA ALA A 30 13.66 10.26 -4.77
C ALA A 30 14.06 10.80 -3.39
N ARG A 31 13.07 10.99 -2.52
CA ARG A 31 13.28 11.37 -1.14
C ARG A 31 13.57 10.11 -0.37
N ASN A 32 14.58 10.19 0.48
CA ASN A 32 14.85 9.12 1.42
C ASN A 32 13.77 9.11 2.50
N VAL A 33 13.53 7.95 3.08
CA VAL A 33 12.67 7.81 4.24
C VAL A 33 13.28 8.60 5.39
N THR A 34 12.46 9.44 6.02
CA THR A 34 12.81 10.20 7.23
C THR A 34 12.17 9.57 8.47
N GLU A 35 12.63 9.94 9.66
CA GLU A 35 12.00 9.49 10.90
C GLU A 35 10.52 9.91 11.00
N ASN A 36 10.16 11.06 10.43
CA ASN A 36 8.78 11.52 10.38
C ASN A 36 7.92 10.63 9.48
N ASP A 37 8.49 10.07 8.42
CA ASP A 37 7.77 9.14 7.55
C ASP A 37 7.51 7.81 8.26
N CYS A 38 8.48 7.31 9.04
CA CYS A 38 8.28 6.14 9.89
C CYS A 38 7.15 6.35 10.89
N LYS A 39 7.10 7.51 11.55
CA LYS A 39 6.00 7.85 12.46
C LYS A 39 4.65 7.90 11.75
N ALA A 40 4.59 8.55 10.59
CA ALA A 40 3.35 8.67 9.82
C ALA A 40 2.80 7.31 9.38
N VAL A 41 3.66 6.41 8.90
CA VAL A 41 3.24 5.05 8.51
C VAL A 41 2.87 4.20 9.74
N GLY A 42 3.61 4.31 10.84
CA GLY A 42 3.29 3.62 12.08
C GLY A 42 1.92 4.02 12.65
N GLU A 43 1.64 5.31 12.71
CA GLU A 43 0.32 5.83 13.14
C GLU A 43 -0.79 5.36 12.20
N HIS A 44 -0.54 5.39 10.89
CA HIS A 44 -1.47 4.90 9.88
C HIS A 44 -1.82 3.41 10.08
N LEU A 45 -0.80 2.56 10.32
CA LEU A 45 -1.01 1.14 10.62
C LEU A 45 -1.81 0.93 11.91
N ARG A 46 -1.57 1.71 12.97
CA ARG A 46 -2.38 1.68 14.20
C ARG A 46 -3.83 2.04 13.91
N VAL A 47 -4.07 3.06 13.10
CA VAL A 47 -5.43 3.47 12.72
C VAL A 47 -6.14 2.34 11.97
N LEU A 48 -5.49 1.71 10.99
CA LEU A 48 -6.05 0.56 10.26
C LEU A 48 -6.36 -0.62 11.20
N TRP A 49 -5.42 -0.95 12.10
CA TRP A 49 -5.58 -2.01 13.09
C TRP A 49 -6.77 -1.76 14.03
N THR A 50 -6.90 -0.54 14.53
CA THR A 50 -8.00 -0.15 15.42
C THR A 50 -9.34 0.01 14.70
N ALA A 51 -9.34 0.28 13.40
CA ALA A 51 -10.56 0.34 12.59
C ALA A 51 -11.15 -1.05 12.37
N GLU A 52 -10.32 -2.05 12.10
CA GLU A 52 -10.72 -3.47 12.03
C GLU A 52 -11.21 -4.01 13.38
N ALA A 53 -10.66 -3.49 14.49
CA ALA A 53 -11.08 -3.83 15.84
C ALA A 53 -12.52 -3.44 16.20
N LYS A 54 -13.21 -2.62 15.39
CA LYS A 54 -14.52 -2.05 15.72
C LYS A 54 -15.71 -3.01 15.62
N TYR A 55 -15.50 -4.30 15.46
CA TYR A 55 -16.60 -5.26 15.29
C TYR A 55 -16.66 -6.35 16.38
N PRO A 56 -17.08 -6.04 17.62
CA PRO A 56 -17.81 -7.03 18.39
C PRO A 56 -19.23 -7.15 17.81
N GLU A 57 -19.63 -8.35 17.38
CA GLU A 57 -20.99 -8.64 16.87
C GLU A 57 -22.10 -8.31 17.87
N ALA A 58 -21.77 -8.13 19.16
CA ALA A 58 -22.68 -7.65 20.19
C ALA A 58 -21.95 -6.79 21.24
N ALA A 59 -22.54 -5.66 21.61
CA ALA A 59 -22.07 -4.82 22.70
C ALA A 59 -22.23 -5.56 24.05
N SER A 60 -21.12 -5.92 24.67
CA SER A 60 -21.08 -6.52 26.01
C SER A 60 -19.92 -5.92 26.81
N PRO A 61 -19.92 -5.99 28.15
CA PRO A 61 -18.79 -5.55 28.97
C PRO A 61 -17.48 -6.27 28.64
N SER A 62 -17.58 -7.50 28.10
CA SER A 62 -16.44 -8.25 27.58
C SER A 62 -15.94 -7.70 26.24
N ALA A 63 -16.83 -7.15 25.41
CA ALA A 63 -16.47 -6.49 24.16
C ALA A 63 -15.69 -5.20 24.40
N GLU A 64 -16.03 -4.41 25.42
CA GLU A 64 -15.28 -3.19 25.78
C GLU A 64 -13.83 -3.52 26.21
N LYS A 65 -13.65 -4.58 27.00
CA LYS A 65 -12.31 -5.07 27.38
C LYS A 65 -11.53 -5.59 26.17
N ALA A 66 -12.19 -6.30 25.26
CA ALA A 66 -11.56 -6.78 24.03
C ALA A 66 -11.09 -5.61 23.15
N VAL A 67 -11.92 -4.58 22.97
CA VAL A 67 -11.55 -3.36 22.22
C VAL A 67 -10.33 -2.67 22.85
N ALA A 68 -10.26 -2.60 24.18
CA ALA A 68 -9.11 -2.03 24.87
C ALA A 68 -7.80 -2.80 24.60
N VAL A 69 -7.85 -4.14 24.61
CA VAL A 69 -6.70 -5.01 24.28
C VAL A 69 -6.28 -4.83 22.82
N VAL A 70 -7.23 -4.81 21.89
CA VAL A 70 -6.90 -4.62 20.46
C VAL A 70 -6.27 -3.25 20.23
N LYS A 71 -6.74 -2.21 20.93
CA LYS A 71 -6.13 -0.89 20.90
C LYS A 71 -4.70 -0.87 21.45
N SER A 72 -4.43 -1.57 22.56
CA SER A 72 -3.07 -1.67 23.09
C SER A 72 -2.14 -2.44 22.16
N GLU A 73 -2.60 -3.49 21.49
CA GLU A 73 -1.80 -4.20 20.49
C GLU A 73 -1.53 -3.33 19.26
N GLY A 74 -2.47 -2.47 18.87
CA GLY A 74 -2.22 -1.46 17.82
C GLY A 74 -1.15 -0.44 18.20
N GLN A 75 -1.04 -0.07 19.48
CA GLN A 75 0.05 0.80 19.96
C GLN A 75 1.40 0.09 19.93
N ARG A 76 1.46 -1.18 20.36
CA ARG A 76 2.69 -1.98 20.30
C ARG A 76 3.15 -2.19 18.86
N LEU A 77 2.21 -2.38 17.93
CA LEU A 77 2.49 -2.47 16.50
C LEU A 77 3.15 -1.20 15.96
N GLU A 78 2.60 -0.03 16.30
CA GLU A 78 3.17 1.27 15.91
C GLU A 78 4.61 1.42 16.45
N GLU A 79 4.81 1.17 17.75
CA GLU A 79 6.12 1.29 18.39
C GLU A 79 7.17 0.36 17.78
N SER A 80 6.79 -0.91 17.53
CA SER A 80 7.67 -1.89 16.87
C SER A 80 8.00 -1.44 15.46
N PHE A 81 6.99 -1.06 14.66
CA PHE A 81 7.20 -0.62 13.29
C PHE A 81 8.09 0.62 13.21
N VAL A 82 7.86 1.63 14.06
CA VAL A 82 8.69 2.84 14.08
C VAL A 82 10.13 2.50 14.43
N THR A 83 10.34 1.60 15.38
CA THR A 83 11.70 1.15 15.77
C THR A 83 12.41 0.45 14.61
N ASP A 84 11.74 -0.48 13.95
CA ASP A 84 12.30 -1.21 12.81
C ASP A 84 12.52 -0.31 11.59
N CYS A 85 11.56 0.57 11.29
CA CYS A 85 11.66 1.54 10.20
C CYS A 85 12.83 2.51 10.39
N LYS A 86 13.06 2.98 11.63
CA LYS A 86 14.22 3.84 11.94
C LYS A 86 15.55 3.11 11.75
N ARG A 87 15.61 1.84 12.14
CA ARG A 87 16.81 1.02 12.01
C ARG A 87 17.11 0.69 10.54
N ASP A 88 16.09 0.31 9.78
CA ASP A 88 16.27 -0.39 8.51
C ASP A 88 15.94 0.46 7.28
N LEU A 89 15.12 1.50 7.41
CA LEU A 89 14.56 2.24 6.26
C LEU A 89 14.99 3.71 6.21
N VAL A 90 15.27 4.36 7.35
CA VAL A 90 15.74 5.75 7.34
C VAL A 90 17.01 5.90 6.52
N GLY A 91 17.04 6.89 5.63
CA GLY A 91 18.15 7.11 4.70
C GLY A 91 18.10 6.25 3.43
N LYS A 92 17.21 5.23 3.36
CA LYS A 92 16.95 4.48 2.12
C LYS A 92 15.93 5.21 1.23
N PRO A 93 15.93 4.95 -0.10
CA PRO A 93 14.95 5.54 -1.00
C PRO A 93 13.53 5.14 -0.59
N ARG A 94 12.64 6.14 -0.42
CA ARG A 94 11.22 5.92 -0.12
C ARG A 94 10.49 5.14 -1.21
N ALA A 95 11.04 5.15 -2.43
CA ALA A 95 10.54 4.40 -3.57
C ALA A 95 10.74 2.87 -3.46
N SER A 96 11.31 2.36 -2.36
CA SER A 96 11.22 0.93 -2.06
C SER A 96 9.75 0.51 -2.07
N GLY A 97 9.38 -0.42 -2.95
CA GLY A 97 7.99 -0.75 -3.27
C GLY A 97 7.13 -1.06 -2.04
N GLU A 98 7.71 -1.74 -1.05
CA GLU A 98 7.04 -2.06 0.22
C GLU A 98 6.66 -0.81 1.02
N PHE A 99 7.60 0.11 1.29
CA PHE A 99 7.33 1.31 2.10
C PHE A 99 6.32 2.24 1.42
N SER A 100 6.43 2.42 0.10
CA SER A 100 5.45 3.20 -0.66
C SER A 100 4.07 2.54 -0.61
N CYS A 101 3.98 1.22 -0.77
CA CYS A 101 2.73 0.49 -0.64
C CYS A 101 2.10 0.67 0.76
N LEU A 102 2.88 0.50 1.83
CA LEU A 102 2.39 0.66 3.20
C LEU A 102 1.85 2.05 3.48
N SER A 103 2.46 3.10 2.91
CA SER A 103 1.99 4.48 3.06
C SER A 103 0.65 4.76 2.36
N HIS A 104 0.21 3.88 1.46
CA HIS A 104 -1.04 4.00 0.71
C HIS A 104 -2.07 2.91 1.02
N ALA A 105 -1.71 1.90 1.84
CA ALA A 105 -2.59 0.82 2.24
C ALA A 105 -3.86 1.35 2.92
N LYS A 106 -5.03 0.78 2.64
CA LYS A 106 -6.30 1.22 3.25
C LYS A 106 -6.94 0.16 4.13
N THR A 107 -6.46 -1.08 4.02
CA THR A 107 -6.97 -2.24 4.76
C THR A 107 -5.80 -3.09 5.27
N LEU A 108 -6.04 -3.95 6.26
CA LEU A 108 -5.04 -4.94 6.67
C LEU A 108 -4.71 -5.95 5.57
N ALA A 109 -5.63 -6.20 4.63
CA ALA A 109 -5.37 -7.02 3.45
C ALA A 109 -4.36 -6.35 2.51
N ASP A 110 -4.45 -5.03 2.32
CA ASP A 110 -3.47 -4.27 1.55
C ASP A 110 -2.10 -4.33 2.23
N VAL A 111 -2.04 -4.16 3.55
CA VAL A 111 -0.79 -4.27 4.33
C VAL A 111 -0.13 -5.64 4.13
N ARG A 112 -0.91 -6.73 4.17
CA ARG A 112 -0.40 -8.08 3.90
C ARG A 112 0.13 -8.22 2.48
N THR A 113 -0.51 -7.56 1.52
CA THR A 113 -0.08 -7.55 0.11
C THR A 113 1.20 -6.73 -0.06
N CYS A 114 1.38 -5.63 0.67
CA CYS A 114 2.60 -4.84 0.63
C CYS A 114 3.82 -5.65 1.09
N ALA A 115 3.67 -6.51 2.10
CA ALA A 115 4.74 -7.37 2.63
C ALA A 115 5.20 -8.47 1.68
N THR A 116 4.49 -8.70 0.56
CA THR A 116 4.91 -9.67 -0.47
C THR A 116 5.61 -9.00 -1.66
N ILE A 117 5.72 -7.66 -1.66
CA ILE A 117 6.44 -6.92 -2.70
C ILE A 117 7.94 -7.15 -2.49
N PRO A 118 8.65 -7.78 -3.45
CA PRO A 118 10.08 -8.00 -3.31
C PRO A 118 10.81 -6.65 -3.25
N ALA A 119 11.74 -6.52 -2.30
CA ALA A 119 12.65 -5.39 -2.27
C ALA A 119 13.46 -5.37 -3.57
N HIS A 120 13.35 -4.29 -4.34
CA HIS A 120 14.10 -4.06 -5.58
C HIS A 120 15.46 -3.45 -5.28
#